data_AF-A0A2K0U7F7-F1
#
_entry.id   AF-A0A2K0U7F7-F1
#
_cell.length_a   1.000
_cell.length_b   1.000
_cell.length_c   1.000
_cell.angle_alpha   90.00
_cell.angle_beta   90.00
_cell.angle_gamma   90.00
#
_symmetry.space_group_name_H-M   'P 1'
#
loop_
_entity.id
_entity.type
_entity.pdbx_description
1 polymer ?
#
loop_
_entity_poly.entity_id
_entity_poly.type
_entity_poly.pdbx_seq_one_letter_code
_entity_poly.pdbx_strand_id
1 'polypeptide(L)'
;MADEDGDGPQPYAAYLRAILQKGLLANELPIVTTNPNSLEEQAKQKMTKAGFDYIKGGAGEAATMDANRLAFRQWKIVPRVLKPTTPRDLGVTIFGQKFGM
;
A
#
# COMPACT_ATOMS: atom_id res chain seq x y z
N MET A 1 6.32 28.40 -19.21
CA MET A 1 7.23 28.14 -20.35
C MET A 1 8.61 27.83 -19.81
N ALA A 2 8.93 26.61 -19.38
CA ALA A 2 8.41 25.32 -19.83
C ALA A 2 7.32 24.72 -18.93
N ASP A 3 6.28 24.23 -19.58
CA ASP A 3 5.35 23.25 -19.06
C ASP A 3 6.10 21.91 -19.06
N GLU A 4 6.63 21.52 -17.90
CA GLU A 4 7.07 20.14 -17.68
C GLU A 4 5.83 19.31 -17.36
N ASP A 5 5.08 18.96 -18.41
CA ASP A 5 4.01 17.98 -18.36
C ASP A 5 4.55 16.63 -17.89
N GLY A 6 4.58 16.45 -16.56
CA GLY A 6 3.86 15.41 -15.82
C GLY A 6 3.99 13.92 -16.17
N ASP A 7 4.79 13.51 -17.15
CA ASP A 7 4.82 12.13 -17.67
C ASP A 7 6.02 11.32 -17.17
N GLY A 8 6.23 11.34 -15.85
CA GLY A 8 7.14 10.44 -15.15
C GLY A 8 6.37 9.64 -14.11
N PRO A 9 6.75 8.37 -13.81
CA PRO A 9 6.13 7.61 -12.73
C PRO A 9 6.17 8.44 -11.45
N GLN A 10 4.99 8.82 -10.96
CA GLN A 10 4.89 9.68 -9.79
C GLN A 10 5.52 8.94 -8.60
N PRO A 11 6.48 9.54 -7.88
CA PRO A 11 7.09 8.88 -6.74
C PRO A 11 6.00 8.45 -5.77
N TYR A 12 6.01 7.20 -5.31
CA TYR A 12 4.95 6.67 -4.45
C TYR A 12 4.65 7.54 -3.21
N ALA A 13 5.68 8.20 -2.68
CA ALA A 13 5.55 9.16 -1.58
C ALA A 13 4.68 10.39 -1.90
N ALA A 14 4.49 10.73 -3.18
CA ALA A 14 3.61 11.81 -3.62
C ALA A 14 2.13 11.54 -3.28
N TYR A 15 1.71 10.27 -3.18
CA TYR A 15 0.35 9.91 -2.80
C TYR A 15 -0.01 10.40 -1.38
N LEU A 16 0.94 10.35 -0.45
CA LEU A 16 0.76 10.90 0.90
C LEU A 16 0.45 12.40 0.85
N ARG A 17 1.17 13.15 0.00
CA ARG A 17 0.93 14.60 -0.16
C ARG A 17 -0.48 14.86 -0.70
N ALA A 18 -0.92 14.08 -1.68
CA ALA A 18 -2.26 14.21 -2.25
C ALA A 18 -3.36 13.97 -1.20
N ILE A 19 -3.23 12.92 -0.36
CA ILE A 19 -4.18 12.65 0.73
C ILE A 19 -4.21 13.83 1.71
N LEU A 20 -3.05 14.29 2.17
CA LEU A 20 -2.96 15.37 3.16
C LEU A 20 -3.52 16.69 2.61
N GLN A 21 -3.22 17.02 1.35
CA GLN A 21 -3.71 18.23 0.70
C GLN A 21 -5.25 18.21 0.56
N LYS A 22 -5.84 17.09 0.14
CA LYS A 22 -7.30 16.93 0.06
C LYS A 22 -7.97 17.06 1.42
N GLY A 23 -7.39 16.43 2.46
CA GLY A 23 -7.90 16.54 3.82
C GLY A 23 -7.81 17.96 4.38
N LEU A 24 -6.73 18.69 4.10
CA LEU A 24 -6.53 20.05 4.63
C LEU A 24 -7.32 21.12 3.87
N LEU A 25 -7.35 21.06 2.54
CA LEU A 25 -7.92 22.12 1.70
C LEU A 25 -9.40 21.89 1.37
N ALA A 26 -9.79 20.64 1.14
CA ALA A 26 -11.14 20.29 0.71
C ALA A 26 -11.95 19.59 1.83
N ASN A 27 -11.33 19.33 2.99
CA ASN A 27 -11.90 18.50 4.06
C ASN A 27 -12.37 17.11 3.55
N GLU A 28 -11.74 16.62 2.49
CA GLU A 28 -12.01 15.32 1.89
C GLU A 28 -11.08 14.27 2.50
N LEU A 29 -11.64 13.40 3.33
CA LEU A 29 -10.92 12.28 3.94
C LEU A 29 -10.96 11.05 3.03
N PRO A 30 -9.91 10.20 3.05
CA PRO A 30 -9.92 8.96 2.30
C PRO A 30 -11.07 8.05 2.76
N ILE A 31 -11.71 7.39 1.80
CA ILE A 31 -12.88 6.51 2.05
C ILE A 31 -12.48 5.31 2.93
N VAL A 32 -11.24 4.86 2.80
CA VAL A 32 -10.65 3.78 3.58
C VAL A 32 -9.61 4.30 4.56
N THR A 33 -9.42 3.59 5.66
CA THR A 33 -8.38 3.87 6.64
C THR A 33 -6.98 3.84 6.02
N THR A 34 -6.10 4.74 6.48
CA THR A 34 -4.67 4.75 6.12
C THR A 34 -3.85 3.75 6.95
N ASN A 35 -4.45 3.14 7.97
CA ASN A 35 -3.82 2.04 8.72
C ASN A 35 -4.23 0.69 8.13
N PRO A 36 -3.33 -0.05 7.46
CA PRO A 36 -3.67 -1.33 6.83
C PRO A 36 -4.17 -2.37 7.84
N ASN A 37 -3.76 -2.30 9.12
CA ASN A 37 -4.24 -3.23 10.16
C ASN A 37 -5.69 -2.97 10.58
N SER A 38 -6.25 -1.80 10.26
CA SER A 38 -7.65 -1.45 10.56
C SER A 38 -8.59 -1.69 9.38
N LEU A 39 -8.06 -1.99 8.20
CA LEU A 39 -8.85 -2.12 6.97
C LEU A 39 -9.80 -3.32 7.02
N GLU A 40 -9.36 -4.44 7.61
CA GLU A 40 -10.19 -5.64 7.77
C GLU A 40 -11.43 -5.36 8.62
N GLU A 41 -11.27 -4.66 9.75
CA GLU A 41 -12.39 -4.31 10.63
C GLU A 41 -13.33 -3.29 9.95
N GLN A 42 -12.78 -2.32 9.22
CA GLN A 42 -13.60 -1.39 8.43
C GLN A 42 -14.41 -2.13 7.36
N ALA A 43 -13.82 -3.12 6.68
CA ALA A 43 -14.51 -3.95 5.69
C ALA A 43 -15.61 -4.79 6.33
N LYS A 44 -15.34 -5.42 7.48
CA LYS A 44 -16.31 -6.22 8.25
C LYS A 44 -17.59 -5.44 8.57
N GLN A 45 -17.45 -4.15 8.89
CA GLN A 45 -18.59 -3.27 9.20
C GLN A 45 -19.42 -2.86 7.98
N LYS A 46 -18.85 -2.95 6.77
CA LYS A 46 -19.49 -2.50 5.52
C LYS A 46 -20.00 -3.65 4.64
N MET A 47 -19.45 -4.85 4.79
CA MET A 47 -19.76 -6.01 3.97
C MET A 47 -20.89 -6.86 4.57
N THR A 48 -21.54 -7.66 3.72
CA THR A 48 -22.40 -8.74 4.22
C THR A 48 -21.54 -9.78 4.94
N LYS A 49 -22.10 -10.43 5.96
CA LYS A 49 -21.39 -11.48 6.71
C LYS A 49 -20.82 -12.57 5.80
N ALA A 50 -21.63 -13.08 4.87
CA ALA A 50 -21.20 -14.14 3.95
C ALA A 50 -20.05 -13.69 3.03
N GLY A 51 -20.11 -12.47 2.49
CA GLY A 51 -19.05 -11.93 1.65
C GLY A 51 -17.76 -11.69 2.43
N PHE A 52 -17.87 -11.15 3.64
CA PHE A 52 -16.71 -10.94 4.51
C PHE A 52 -16.06 -12.28 4.89
N ASP A 53 -16.83 -13.25 5.36
CA ASP A 53 -16.33 -14.55 5.78
C ASP A 53 -15.66 -15.31 4.62
N TYR A 54 -16.19 -15.18 3.40
CA TYR A 54 -15.59 -15.79 2.20
C TYR A 54 -14.21 -15.18 1.87
N ILE A 55 -14.07 -13.86 1.96
CA ILE A 55 -12.81 -13.17 1.64
C ILE A 55 -11.78 -13.31 2.76
N LYS A 56 -12.22 -13.19 4.02
CA LYS A 56 -11.35 -13.27 5.20
C LYS A 56 -10.96 -14.71 5.54
N GLY A 57 -11.74 -15.69 5.09
CA GLY A 57 -11.56 -17.10 5.43
C GLY A 57 -10.19 -17.67 5.05
N GLY A 58 -9.69 -18.57 5.90
CA GLY A 58 -8.51 -19.39 5.64
C GLY A 58 -8.86 -20.88 5.72
N ALA A 59 -7.98 -21.74 5.24
CA ALA A 59 -8.17 -23.18 5.36
C ALA A 59 -8.01 -23.65 6.82
N GLY A 60 -8.97 -24.45 7.30
CA GLY A 60 -8.95 -24.99 8.67
C GLY A 60 -8.92 -23.89 9.74
N GLU A 61 -8.00 -24.01 10.70
CA GLU A 61 -7.77 -23.00 11.75
C GLU A 61 -7.10 -21.71 11.22
N ALA A 62 -6.75 -21.64 9.92
CA ALA A 62 -6.00 -20.55 9.30
C ALA A 62 -4.57 -20.33 9.85
N ALA A 63 -4.00 -21.33 10.53
CA ALA A 63 -2.63 -21.29 11.05
C ALA A 63 -1.58 -20.90 9.99
N THR A 64 -1.76 -21.33 8.73
CA THR A 64 -0.86 -20.93 7.63
C THR A 64 -0.96 -19.45 7.29
N MET A 65 -2.13 -18.82 7.43
CA MET A 65 -2.28 -17.38 7.23
C MET A 65 -1.53 -16.59 8.30
N ASP A 66 -1.60 -17.04 9.55
CA ASP A 66 -0.83 -16.45 10.65
C ASP A 66 0.66 -16.64 10.44
N ALA A 67 1.08 -17.83 10.02
CA ALA A 67 2.47 -18.13 9.68
C ALA A 67 3.03 -17.20 8.57
N ASN A 68 2.24 -16.91 7.53
CA ASN A 68 2.63 -15.97 6.47
C ASN A 68 2.94 -14.57 7.04
N ARG A 69 2.12 -14.06 7.96
CA ARG A 69 2.36 -12.75 8.59
C ARG A 69 3.56 -12.78 9.54
N LEU A 70 3.72 -13.87 10.29
CA LEU A 70 4.83 -14.06 11.22
C LEU A 70 6.18 -14.12 10.49
N ALA A 71 6.24 -14.74 9.31
CA ALA A 71 7.46 -14.84 8.51
C ALA A 71 8.11 -13.46 8.25
N PHE A 72 7.32 -12.43 7.91
CA PHE A 72 7.85 -11.08 7.71
C PHE A 72 8.37 -10.43 9.00
N ARG A 73 7.83 -10.78 10.17
CA ARG A 73 8.26 -10.21 11.45
C ARG A 73 9.64 -10.70 11.89
N GLN A 74 10.08 -11.85 11.38
CA GLN A 74 11.39 -12.43 11.66
C GLN A 74 12.53 -11.61 11.03
N TRP A 75 12.25 -10.88 9.94
CA TRP A 75 13.23 -10.07 9.23
C TRP A 75 13.15 -8.59 9.61
N LYS A 76 14.31 -7.91 9.60
CA LYS A 76 14.42 -6.48 9.88
C LYS A 76 15.19 -5.78 8.77
N ILE A 77 14.68 -4.64 8.32
CA ILE A 77 15.41 -3.75 7.41
C ILE A 77 16.41 -2.97 8.24
N VAL A 78 17.70 -3.04 7.91
CA VAL A 78 18.74 -2.24 8.56
C VAL A 78 18.80 -0.85 7.90
N PRO A 79 18.58 0.25 8.65
CA PRO A 79 18.67 1.60 8.10
C PRO A 79 20.09 1.91 7.61
N ARG A 80 20.21 2.43 6.38
CA ARG A 80 21.48 2.92 5.82
C ARG A 80 21.45 4.44 5.78
N VAL A 81 22.18 5.06 6.71
CA VAL A 81 22.22 6.53 6.85
C VAL A 81 23.13 7.17 5.80
N LEU A 82 22.89 8.44 5.50
CA LEU A 82 23.69 9.28 4.58
C LEU A 82 23.82 8.70 3.16
N LYS A 83 22.79 7.99 2.69
CA LYS A 83 22.69 7.51 1.30
C LYS A 83 21.66 8.33 0.53
N PRO A 84 21.97 8.82 -0.69
CA PRO A 84 20.95 9.41 -1.55
C PRO A 84 19.92 8.35 -1.92
N THR A 85 18.63 8.67 -1.77
CA THR A 85 17.51 7.74 -2.02
C THR A 85 16.55 8.20 -3.12
N THR A 86 16.91 9.29 -3.81
CA THR A 86 16.09 9.92 -4.86
C THR A 86 16.96 10.12 -6.10
N PRO A 87 16.50 9.73 -7.29
CA PRO A 87 15.22 9.07 -7.59
C PRO A 87 15.18 7.60 -7.08
N ARG A 88 13.97 7.06 -6.92
CA ARG A 88 13.75 5.64 -6.59
C ARG A 88 13.11 4.97 -7.79
N ASP A 89 13.80 4.01 -8.39
CA ASP A 89 13.26 3.17 -9.45
C ASP A 89 12.63 1.92 -8.84
N LEU A 90 11.34 1.72 -9.10
CA LEU A 90 10.57 0.54 -8.70
C LEU A 90 10.22 -0.34 -9.91
N GLY A 91 10.73 -0.01 -11.09
CA GLY A 91 10.49 -0.76 -12.32
C GLY A 91 11.12 -2.15 -12.28
N VAL A 92 10.46 -3.11 -12.90
CA VAL A 92 10.93 -4.50 -13.02
C VAL A 92 10.54 -5.07 -14.38
N THR A 93 11.37 -5.96 -14.95
CA THR A 93 11.04 -6.69 -16.18
C THR A 93 10.75 -8.14 -15.84
N ILE A 94 9.57 -8.63 -16.18
CA ILE A 94 9.14 -10.02 -15.94
C ILE A 94 8.73 -10.61 -17.30
N PHE A 95 9.35 -11.73 -17.70
CA PHE A 95 9.13 -12.40 -18.99
C PHE A 95 9.25 -11.48 -20.22
N GLY A 96 10.19 -10.52 -20.18
CA GLY A 96 10.39 -9.55 -21.26
C GLY A 96 9.42 -8.37 -21.25
N GLN A 97 8.44 -8.36 -20.35
CA GLN A 97 7.51 -7.23 -20.16
C GLN A 97 8.02 -6.33 -19.04
N LYS A 98 8.13 -5.03 -19.33
CA LYS A 98 8.49 -4.01 -18.33
C LYS A 98 7.25 -3.58 -17.55
N PHE A 99 7.34 -3.68 -16.24
CA PHE A 99 6.39 -3.15 -15.27
C PHE A 99 7.02 -1.93 -14.65
N GLY A 100 6.42 -0.77 -14.87
CA GLY A 100 6.68 0.40 -14.06
C GLY A 100 5.72 0.41 -12.87
N MET A 101 6.13 1.10 -11.82
CA MET A 101 5.18 1.80 -10.94
C MET A 101 5.56 3.26 -10.94
#